data_AF-A0A2E0IZ26-F1
#
_entry.id   AF-A0A2E0IZ26-F1
#
_cell.length_a   1.000
_cell.length_b   1.000
_cell.length_c   1.000
_cell.angle_alpha   90.00
_cell.angle_beta   90.00
_cell.angle_gamma   90.00
#
_symmetry.space_group_name_H-M   'P 1'
#
loop_
_entity.id
_entity.type
_entity.pdbx_description
1 polymer ?
#
loop_
_entity_poly.entity_id
_entity_poly.type
_entity_poly.pdbx_seq_one_letter_code
_entity_poly.pdbx_strand_id
1 'polypeptide(L)'
;MNALSIVFVFKIAATVLVWCAPLILFPADWLAAAGFPAVAEPMFVRMLGWAYLALCVGYAFGLREALRGRQAPAAIWTGIVSNGGACVYLLYFGVTGAWVEWGGFIRFVAWSSMLATLLITAGLIEYGVRRPMPPR
;
A
#
# COMPACT_ATOMS: atom_id res chain seq x y z
N MET A 1 -1.61 -9.49 19.91
CA MET A 1 -1.98 -9.00 18.57
C MET A 1 -2.92 -10.01 17.92
N ASN A 2 -3.97 -9.58 17.24
CA ASN A 2 -4.83 -10.46 16.43
C ASN A 2 -4.45 -10.39 14.95
N ALA A 3 -5.00 -11.29 14.13
CA ALA A 3 -4.70 -11.35 12.70
C ALA A 3 -4.94 -10.01 11.98
N LEU A 4 -6.06 -9.33 12.26
CA LEU A 4 -6.37 -8.03 11.66
C LEU A 4 -5.33 -6.95 12.02
N SER A 5 -4.84 -6.93 13.26
CA SER A 5 -3.77 -6.01 13.67
C SER A 5 -2.45 -6.29 12.94
N ILE A 6 -2.12 -7.56 12.67
CA ILE A 6 -0.94 -7.93 11.88
C ILE A 6 -1.08 -7.41 10.44
N VAL A 7 -2.26 -7.58 9.83
CA VAL A 7 -2.55 -7.05 8.49
C VAL A 7 -2.37 -5.54 8.43
N PHE A 8 -2.88 -4.79 9.41
CA PHE A 8 -2.70 -3.34 9.47
C PHE A 8 -1.24 -2.94 9.66
N VAL A 9 -0.50 -3.59 10.57
CA VAL A 9 0.94 -3.32 10.78
C VAL A 9 1.71 -3.51 9.49
N PHE A 10 1.53 -4.66 8.83
CA PHE A 10 2.23 -4.94 7.57
C PHE A 10 1.86 -3.91 6.49
N LYS A 11 0.57 -3.61 6.33
CA LYS A 11 0.10 -2.60 5.36
C LYS A 11 0.74 -1.23 5.60
N ILE A 12 0.74 -0.76 6.84
CA ILE A 12 1.32 0.55 7.20
C ILE A 12 2.82 0.53 6.94
N ALA A 13 3.55 -0.45 7.51
CA ALA A 13 5.00 -0.50 7.41
C ALA A 13 5.47 -0.62 5.96
N ALA A 14 4.89 -1.54 5.19
CA ALA A 14 5.24 -1.72 3.78
C ALA A 14 4.93 -0.46 2.96
N THR A 15 3.76 0.17 3.16
CA THR A 15 3.39 1.38 2.42
C THR A 15 4.31 2.55 2.77
N VAL A 16 4.63 2.75 4.05
CA VAL A 16 5.51 3.83 4.49
C VAL A 16 6.92 3.65 3.94
N LEU A 17 7.51 2.46 4.07
CA LEU A 17 8.90 2.21 3.72
C LEU A 17 9.12 2.15 2.20
N VAL A 18 8.20 1.52 1.46
CA VAL A 18 8.36 1.29 0.02
C VAL A 18 7.83 2.45 -0.81
N TRP A 19 6.79 3.14 -0.34
CA TRP A 19 6.09 4.16 -1.13
C TRP A 19 6.12 5.54 -0.48
N CYS A 20 5.64 5.74 0.74
CA CYS A 20 5.55 7.11 1.30
C CYS A 20 6.93 7.76 1.45
N ALA A 21 7.88 7.10 2.12
CA ALA A 21 9.18 7.69 2.39
C ALA A 21 9.98 7.96 1.10
N PRO A 22 10.10 7.01 0.15
CA PRO A 22 10.79 7.29 -1.11
C PRO A 22 10.12 8.40 -1.92
N LEU A 23 8.79 8.35 -2.07
CA LEU A 23 8.08 9.34 -2.89
C LEU A 23 8.07 10.72 -2.26
N ILE A 24 8.14 10.87 -0.93
CA ILE A 24 8.19 12.18 -0.26
C ILE A 24 9.64 12.71 -0.19
N LEU A 25 10.60 11.86 0.17
CA LEU A 25 11.92 12.30 0.63
C LEU A 25 13.03 12.11 -0.42
N PHE A 26 12.97 11.08 -1.27
CA PHE A 26 14.11 10.76 -2.13
C PHE A 26 14.19 11.75 -3.30
N PRO A 27 15.34 12.37 -3.58
CA PRO A 27 15.52 13.23 -4.75
C PRO A 27 15.10 12.56 -6.07
N ALA A 28 14.69 13.34 -7.06
CA ALA A 28 14.28 12.82 -8.37
C ALA A 28 15.38 11.95 -9.01
N ASP A 29 16.65 12.37 -8.86
CA ASP A 29 17.80 11.63 -9.37
C ASP A 29 17.96 10.25 -8.71
N TRP A 30 17.60 10.10 -7.43
CA TRP A 30 17.63 8.81 -6.74
C TRP A 30 16.52 7.90 -7.24
N LEU A 31 15.33 8.44 -7.52
CA LEU A 31 14.22 7.69 -8.10
C LEU A 31 14.56 7.24 -9.53
N ALA A 32 15.15 8.12 -10.33
CA ALA A 32 15.63 7.81 -11.67
C ALA A 32 16.73 6.73 -11.63
N ALA A 33 17.71 6.86 -10.73
CA ALA A 33 18.76 5.86 -10.53
C ALA A 33 18.23 4.50 -10.06
N ALA A 34 17.15 4.49 -9.27
CA ALA A 34 16.48 3.25 -8.88
C ALA A 34 15.80 2.56 -10.07
N GLY A 35 15.45 3.31 -11.12
CA GLY A 35 14.86 2.80 -12.35
C GLY A 35 13.47 3.34 -12.67
N PHE A 36 13.00 4.40 -11.99
CA PHE A 36 11.79 5.10 -12.42
C PHE A 36 12.06 5.88 -13.71
N PRO A 37 11.04 6.06 -14.59
CA PRO A 37 11.15 6.99 -15.70
C PRO A 37 11.39 8.41 -15.18
N ALA A 38 12.18 9.19 -15.91
CA ALA A 38 12.45 10.57 -15.55
C ALA A 38 11.13 11.36 -15.43
N VAL A 39 10.92 11.98 -14.28
CA VAL A 39 9.72 12.78 -14.02
C VAL A 39 10.11 14.25 -14.14
N ALA A 40 9.56 14.95 -15.14
CA ALA A 40 9.88 16.36 -15.38
C ALA A 40 9.50 17.25 -14.19
N GLU A 41 8.42 16.92 -13.48
CA GLU A 41 7.93 17.66 -12.32
C GLU A 41 7.66 16.74 -11.12
N PRO A 42 8.48 16.81 -10.04
CA PRO A 42 8.35 15.89 -8.92
C PRO A 42 7.12 16.16 -8.05
N MET A 43 6.47 17.32 -8.20
CA MET A 43 5.34 17.75 -7.38
C MET A 43 4.24 16.68 -7.26
N PHE A 44 3.81 16.09 -8.39
CA PHE A 44 2.76 15.06 -8.38
C PHE A 44 3.18 13.80 -7.62
N VAL A 45 4.44 13.39 -7.76
CA VAL A 45 5.00 12.23 -7.06
C VAL A 45 5.04 12.48 -5.55
N ARG A 46 5.41 13.71 -5.13
CA ARG A 46 5.40 14.10 -3.72
C ARG A 46 3.99 14.10 -3.13
N MET A 47 3.03 14.68 -3.85
CA MET A 47 1.63 14.71 -3.43
C MET A 47 1.06 13.29 -3.31
N LEU A 48 1.44 12.38 -4.21
CA LEU A 48 1.05 10.98 -4.13
C LEU A 48 1.59 10.32 -2.85
N GLY A 49 2.85 10.56 -2.51
CA GLY A 49 3.44 10.09 -1.26
C GLY A 49 2.67 10.59 -0.02
N TRP A 50 2.28 11.87 0.00
CA TRP A 50 1.45 12.44 1.07
C TRP A 50 0.05 11.85 1.14
N ALA A 51 -0.57 11.57 -0.01
CA ALA A 51 -1.87 10.89 -0.05
C ALA A 51 -1.77 9.48 0.56
N TYR A 52 -0.72 8.73 0.24
CA TYR A 52 -0.49 7.41 0.83
C TYR A 52 -0.18 7.48 2.34
N LEU A 53 0.55 8.51 2.78
CA LEU A 53 0.81 8.72 4.20
C LEU A 53 -0.48 9.05 4.97
N ALA A 54 -1.36 9.88 4.41
CA ALA A 54 -2.67 10.16 4.99
C ALA A 54 -3.52 8.88 5.14
N LEU A 55 -3.50 7.99 4.15
CA LEU A 55 -4.12 6.66 4.27
C LEU A 55 -3.51 5.85 5.41
N CYS A 56 -2.18 5.88 5.58
CA CYS A 56 -1.50 5.21 6.69
C CYS A 56 -1.94 5.72 8.07
N VAL A 57 -2.20 7.02 8.20
CA VAL A 57 -2.80 7.59 9.42
C VAL A 57 -4.19 7.01 9.68
N GLY A 58 -5.03 6.91 8.64
CA GLY A 58 -6.33 6.23 8.73
C GLY A 58 -6.21 4.76 9.18
N TYR A 59 -5.24 4.03 8.63
CA TYR A 59 -4.97 2.65 9.04
C TYR A 59 -4.42 2.54 10.45
N ALA A 60 -3.68 3.54 10.96
CA ALA A 60 -3.21 3.56 12.34
C ALA A 60 -4.39 3.63 13.33
N PHE A 61 -5.44 4.38 13.01
CA PHE A 61 -6.69 4.31 13.77
C PHE A 61 -7.34 2.93 13.70
N GLY A 62 -7.38 2.31 12.52
CA GLY A 62 -7.85 0.93 12.36
C GLY A 62 -7.05 -0.08 13.17
N LEU A 63 -5.73 0.04 13.19
CA LEU A 63 -4.82 -0.76 14.00
C LEU A 63 -5.11 -0.59 15.49
N ARG A 64 -5.30 0.65 15.97
CA ARG A 64 -5.63 0.92 17.36
C ARG A 64 -6.91 0.22 17.79
N GLU A 65 -7.95 0.26 16.97
CA GLU A 65 -9.20 -0.45 17.26
C GLU A 65 -9.00 -1.97 17.23
N ALA A 66 -8.25 -2.49 16.24
CA ALA A 66 -7.94 -3.91 16.16
C ALA A 66 -7.19 -4.41 17.40
N LEU A 67 -6.20 -3.66 17.90
CA LEU A 67 -5.46 -4.00 19.12
C LEU A 67 -6.35 -4.03 20.37
N ARG A 68 -7.46 -3.27 20.37
CA ARG A 68 -8.47 -3.26 21.43
C ARG A 68 -9.55 -4.33 21.26
N GLY A 69 -9.40 -5.22 20.28
CA GLY A 69 -10.38 -6.25 19.96
C GLY A 69 -11.65 -5.70 19.32
N ARG A 70 -11.58 -4.52 18.68
CA ARG A 70 -12.71 -3.88 17.99
C ARG A 70 -12.46 -3.82 16.49
N GLN A 71 -13.54 -3.67 15.75
CA GLN A 71 -13.47 -3.43 14.30
C GLN A 71 -13.44 -1.94 13.97
N ALA A 72 -12.85 -1.64 12.82
CA ALA A 72 -12.89 -0.32 12.21
C ALA A 72 -13.30 -0.46 10.74
N PRO A 73 -14.62 -0.59 10.44
CA PRO A 73 -15.11 -0.88 9.09
C PRO A 73 -14.62 0.09 8.04
N ALA A 74 -14.52 1.39 8.37
CA ALA A 74 -13.98 2.41 7.48
C ALA A 74 -12.53 2.08 7.07
N ALA A 75 -11.64 1.81 8.03
CA ALA A 75 -10.24 1.47 7.74
C ALA A 75 -10.10 0.15 6.95
N ILE A 76 -10.98 -0.84 7.21
CA ILE A 76 -11.01 -2.12 6.48
C ILE A 76 -11.39 -1.87 5.02
N TRP A 77 -12.50 -1.19 4.75
CA TRP A 77 -12.98 -0.95 3.39
C TRP A 77 -12.07 -0.01 2.62
N THR A 78 -11.55 1.07 3.23
CA THR A 78 -10.52 1.91 2.61
C THR A 78 -9.28 1.08 2.26
N GLY A 79 -8.90 0.13 3.12
CA GLY A 79 -7.79 -0.78 2.88
C GLY A 79 -8.02 -1.73 1.71
N ILE A 80 -9.24 -2.27 1.57
CA ILE A 80 -9.66 -3.13 0.45
C ILE A 80 -9.68 -2.35 -0.86
N VAL A 81 -10.30 -1.17 -0.89
CA VAL A 81 -10.40 -0.36 -2.11
C VAL A 81 -9.02 0.10 -2.57
N SER A 82 -8.20 0.61 -1.65
CA SER A 82 -6.85 1.11 -1.98
C SER A 82 -5.93 0.00 -2.48
N ASN A 83 -5.79 -1.12 -1.75
CA ASN A 83 -4.91 -2.20 -2.17
C ASN A 83 -5.49 -3.03 -3.30
N GLY A 84 -6.79 -3.28 -3.30
CA GLY A 84 -7.45 -4.04 -4.37
C GLY A 84 -7.34 -3.28 -5.69
N GLY A 85 -7.63 -1.98 -5.67
CA GLY A 85 -7.42 -1.11 -6.83
C GLY A 85 -5.96 -1.10 -7.28
N ALA A 86 -5.02 -0.90 -6.35
CA ALA A 86 -3.59 -0.95 -6.67
C ALA A 86 -3.17 -2.31 -7.26
N CYS A 87 -3.62 -3.43 -6.69
CA CYS A 87 -3.34 -4.77 -7.18
C CYS A 87 -3.82 -4.96 -8.62
N VAL A 88 -5.06 -4.57 -8.91
CA VAL A 88 -5.64 -4.69 -10.25
C VAL A 88 -4.85 -3.84 -11.26
N TYR A 89 -4.57 -2.58 -10.92
CA TYR A 89 -3.81 -1.69 -11.80
C TYR A 89 -2.36 -2.13 -12.00
N LEU A 90 -1.69 -2.58 -10.94
CA LEU A 90 -0.33 -3.10 -11.04
C LEU A 90 -0.28 -4.35 -11.90
N LEU A 91 -1.23 -5.28 -11.73
CA LEU A 91 -1.32 -6.46 -12.58
C LEU A 91 -1.56 -6.07 -14.04
N TYR A 92 -2.54 -5.22 -14.30
CA TYR A 92 -2.88 -4.77 -15.66
C TYR A 92 -1.70 -4.10 -16.36
N PHE A 93 -1.05 -3.12 -15.74
CA PHE A 93 0.09 -2.42 -16.32
C PHE A 93 1.35 -3.28 -16.39
N GLY A 94 1.53 -4.21 -15.45
CA GLY A 94 2.60 -5.20 -15.48
C GLY A 94 2.48 -6.15 -16.68
N VAL A 95 1.29 -6.70 -16.96
CA VAL A 95 1.09 -7.66 -18.07
C VAL A 95 1.00 -6.99 -19.44
N THR A 96 0.60 -5.71 -19.51
CA THR A 96 0.58 -4.94 -20.76
C THR A 96 1.92 -4.34 -21.14
N GLY A 97 2.97 -4.58 -20.33
CA GLY A 97 4.34 -4.14 -20.65
C GLY A 97 4.62 -2.67 -20.35
N ALA A 98 3.80 -1.99 -19.54
CA ALA A 98 4.00 -0.58 -19.22
C ALA A 98 5.30 -0.29 -18.44
N TRP A 99 5.93 -1.32 -17.87
CA TRP A 99 7.18 -1.22 -17.11
C TRP A 99 8.40 -1.73 -17.88
N VAL A 100 8.28 -2.02 -19.19
CA VAL A 100 9.39 -2.58 -19.98
C VAL A 100 10.63 -1.67 -19.93
N GLU A 101 10.41 -0.36 -20.01
CA GLU A 101 11.47 0.66 -19.94
C GLU A 101 11.95 0.96 -18.51
N TRP A 102 11.32 0.40 -17.48
CA TRP A 102 11.72 0.64 -16.09
C TRP A 102 12.96 -0.18 -15.73
N GLY A 103 13.74 0.31 -14.78
CA GLY A 103 14.87 -0.45 -14.21
C GLY A 103 14.40 -1.75 -13.55
N GLY A 104 15.25 -2.78 -13.58
CA GLY A 104 14.91 -4.10 -13.05
C GLY A 104 14.51 -4.09 -11.56
N PHE A 105 15.13 -3.21 -10.76
CA PHE A 105 14.80 -3.04 -9.35
C PHE A 105 13.37 -2.52 -9.15
N ILE A 106 12.97 -1.42 -9.83
CA ILE A 106 11.59 -0.91 -9.72
C ILE A 106 10.57 -1.90 -10.27
N ARG A 107 10.88 -2.66 -11.33
CA ARG A 107 10.02 -3.76 -11.79
C ARG A 107 9.80 -4.81 -10.71
N PHE A 108 10.87 -5.22 -10.02
CA PHE A 108 10.76 -6.13 -8.88
C PHE A 108 9.89 -5.55 -7.75
N VAL A 109 10.07 -4.27 -7.42
CA VAL A 109 9.25 -3.58 -6.42
C VAL A 109 7.78 -3.52 -6.84
N ALA A 110 7.49 -3.27 -8.12
CA ALA A 110 6.13 -3.19 -8.63
C ALA A 110 5.40 -4.55 -8.59
N TRP A 111 6.05 -5.64 -9.02
CA TRP A 111 5.51 -7.00 -8.91
C TRP A 111 5.35 -7.44 -7.45
N SER A 112 6.33 -7.11 -6.60
CA SER A 112 6.25 -7.39 -5.16
C SER A 112 5.10 -6.61 -4.51
N SER A 113 4.87 -5.36 -4.94
CA SER A 113 3.75 -4.54 -4.47
C SER A 113 2.41 -5.08 -4.95
N MET A 114 2.33 -5.62 -6.17
CA MET A 114 1.13 -6.32 -6.65
C MET A 114 0.79 -7.50 -5.73
N LEU A 115 1.77 -8.36 -5.43
CA LEU A 115 1.54 -9.50 -4.55
C LEU A 115 1.20 -9.06 -3.12
N ALA A 116 1.92 -8.07 -2.57
CA ALA A 116 1.67 -7.55 -1.23
C ALA A 116 0.26 -6.96 -1.11
N THR A 117 -0.17 -6.16 -2.09
CA THR A 117 -1.51 -5.56 -2.10
C THR A 117 -2.61 -6.61 -2.23
N LEU A 118 -2.39 -7.69 -3.00
CA LEU A 118 -3.28 -8.85 -3.05
C LEU A 118 -3.41 -9.52 -1.67
N LEU A 119 -2.29 -9.86 -1.03
CA LEU A 119 -2.27 -10.52 0.27
C LEU A 119 -2.91 -9.68 1.38
N ILE A 120 -2.65 -8.37 1.38
CA ILE A 120 -3.29 -7.46 2.34
C ILE A 120 -4.79 -7.39 2.09
N THR A 121 -5.22 -7.29 0.83
CA THR A 121 -6.66 -7.27 0.49
C THR A 121 -7.35 -8.54 0.93
N ALA A 122 -6.75 -9.71 0.66
CA ALA A 122 -7.25 -11.00 1.12
C ALA A 122 -7.32 -11.07 2.66
N GLY A 123 -6.28 -10.60 3.36
CA GLY A 123 -6.26 -10.56 4.82
C GLY A 123 -7.34 -9.65 5.42
N LEU A 124 -7.59 -8.48 4.80
CA LEU A 124 -8.68 -7.57 5.23
C LEU A 124 -10.06 -8.18 4.99
N ILE A 125 -10.25 -8.91 3.88
CA ILE A 125 -11.51 -9.62 3.63
C ILE A 125 -11.71 -10.75 4.64
N GLU A 126 -10.68 -11.57 4.86
CA GLU A 126 -10.80 -12.74 5.74
C GLU A 126 -10.98 -12.35 7.20
N TYR A 127 -10.13 -11.47 7.73
CA TYR A 127 -10.12 -11.11 9.15
C TYR A 127 -10.92 -9.85 9.49
N GLY A 128 -11.26 -9.04 8.49
CA GLY A 128 -12.06 -7.83 8.65
C GLY A 128 -13.54 -8.02 8.31
N VAL A 129 -13.86 -8.82 7.28
CA VAL A 129 -15.22 -8.96 6.76
C VAL A 129 -15.83 -10.33 7.09
N ARG A 130 -15.13 -11.43 6.77
CA ARG A 130 -15.67 -12.80 6.92
C ARG A 130 -15.63 -13.32 8.34
N ARG A 131 -14.56 -13.01 9.07
CA ARG A 131 -14.37 -13.39 10.48
C ARG A 131 -14.26 -12.15 11.35
N PRO A 132 -15.33 -11.35 11.45
CA PRO A 132 -15.28 -10.14 12.25
C PRO A 132 -15.07 -10.49 13.72
N MET A 133 -14.39 -9.60 14.44
CA MET A 133 -14.25 -9.77 15.89
C MET A 133 -15.63 -9.70 16.56
N PRO A 134 -15.90 -10.54 17.58
CA PRO A 134 -17.17 -10.50 18.28
C PRO A 134 -17.38 -9.12 18.93
N PRO A 135 -18.62 -8.60 18.94
CA PRO A 135 -18.93 -7.37 19.64
C PRO A 135 -18.63 -7.54 21.13
N ARG A 136 -18.02 -6.50 21.73
CA ARG A 136 -17.76 -6.41 23.17
C ARG A 136 -18.85 -5.62 23.86
#